data_AF-A0A2R3QHI3-F1
#
_entry.id   AF-A0A2R3QHI3-F1
#
_cell.length_a   1.000
_cell.length_b   1.000
_cell.length_c   1.000
_cell.angle_alpha   90.00
_cell.angle_beta   90.00
_cell.angle_gamma   90.00
#
_symmetry.space_group_name_H-M   'P 1'
#
loop_
_entity.id
_entity.type
_entity.pdbx_description
1 polymer ?
#
loop_
_entity_poly.entity_id
_entity_poly.type
_entity_poly.pdbx_seq_one_letter_code
_entity_poly.pdbx_strand_id
1 'polypeptide(L)'
;MPIVQQPVDNWVTGSDSYQTTLVTILSGQNLPEKKPLGVVTASGKVVAWDPAGDDGREVAVYITAYAVDATGGDQQAQVIKTGTFNPEQVVWPVGATAAQKLGAFVGTPISLQLPV
;
A
#
# COMPACT_ATOMS: atom_id res chain seq x y z
N MET A 1 -35.40 15.38 -6.72
CA MET A 1 -34.53 15.02 -5.58
C MET A 1 -33.10 15.18 -6.08
N PRO A 2 -32.29 16.08 -5.51
CA PRO A 2 -30.93 16.24 -6.01
C PRO A 2 -30.15 14.99 -5.62
N ILE A 3 -29.67 14.25 -6.62
CA ILE A 3 -28.68 13.21 -6.40
C ILE A 3 -27.43 13.91 -5.85
N VAL A 4 -27.09 13.65 -4.59
CA VAL A 4 -25.79 14.01 -4.08
C VAL A 4 -24.83 13.08 -4.80
N GLN A 5 -24.30 13.50 -5.94
CA GLN A 5 -23.15 12.85 -6.56
C GLN A 5 -21.96 13.16 -5.65
N GLN A 6 -21.89 12.49 -4.49
CA GLN A 6 -20.63 12.36 -3.79
C GLN A 6 -19.66 11.82 -4.83
N PRO A 7 -18.49 12.44 -5.05
CA PRO A 7 -17.43 11.75 -5.75
C PRO A 7 -17.22 10.48 -4.94
N VAL A 8 -17.74 9.36 -5.42
CA VAL A 8 -17.49 8.05 -4.81
C VAL A 8 -15.99 7.89 -5.01
N ASP A 9 -15.23 8.16 -3.95
CA ASP A 9 -13.80 7.94 -3.96
C ASP A 9 -13.65 6.44 -4.20
N ASN A 10 -13.33 6.09 -5.44
CA ASN A 10 -13.32 4.75 -5.97
C ASN A 10 -12.05 4.01 -5.51
N TRP A 11 -11.68 4.25 -4.26
CA TRP A 11 -10.48 3.77 -3.61
C TRP A 11 -10.74 2.42 -2.95
N VAL A 12 -11.84 2.32 -2.19
CA VAL A 12 -12.29 1.07 -1.55
C VAL A 12 -13.36 0.44 -2.43
N THR A 13 -13.10 -0.75 -2.94
CA THR A 13 -13.95 -1.42 -3.94
C THR A 13 -14.60 -2.70 -3.43
N GLY A 14 -14.10 -3.27 -2.33
CA GLY A 14 -14.74 -4.41 -1.68
C GLY A 14 -15.73 -4.01 -0.59
N SER A 15 -16.44 -5.02 -0.08
CA SER A 15 -17.35 -4.88 1.06
C SER A 15 -16.67 -5.09 2.41
N ASP A 16 -15.40 -5.52 2.40
CA ASP A 16 -14.61 -5.77 3.59
C ASP A 16 -14.19 -4.47 4.27
N SER A 17 -14.13 -4.49 5.60
CA SER A 17 -13.55 -3.37 6.35
C SER A 17 -12.03 -3.34 6.17
N TYR A 18 -11.49 -2.19 5.81
CA TYR A 18 -10.05 -1.96 5.89
C TYR A 18 -9.65 -1.60 7.32
N GLN A 19 -8.49 -2.07 7.75
CA GLN A 19 -7.93 -1.80 9.07
C GLN A 19 -6.54 -1.20 8.91
N THR A 20 -6.17 -0.29 9.81
CA THR A 20 -4.82 0.27 9.87
C THR A 20 -4.05 -0.27 11.05
N THR A 21 -2.72 -0.29 10.94
CA THR A 21 -1.80 -0.65 12.01
C THR A 21 -0.64 0.32 12.05
N LEU A 22 -0.06 0.52 13.23
CA LEU A 22 1.17 1.27 13.39
C LEU A 22 2.36 0.41 12.95
N VAL A 23 3.24 0.98 12.14
CA VAL A 23 4.51 0.37 11.72
C VAL A 23 5.65 1.37 11.83
N THR A 24 6.89 0.88 11.80
CA THR A 24 8.09 1.69 11.69
C THR A 24 8.59 1.68 10.25
N ILE A 25 8.56 2.83 9.59
CA ILE A 25 9.16 3.05 8.27
C ILE A 25 10.66 3.25 8.43
N LEU A 26 11.45 2.58 7.58
CA LEU A 26 12.90 2.72 7.56
C LEU A 26 13.32 4.14 7.15
N SER A 27 14.37 4.66 7.77
CA SER A 27 14.99 5.93 7.39
C SER A 27 15.35 5.99 5.89
N GLY A 28 15.21 7.17 5.28
CA GLY A 28 15.52 7.43 3.87
C GLY A 28 14.35 7.19 2.91
N GLN A 29 13.17 6.85 3.42
CA GLN A 29 11.96 6.68 2.63
C GLN A 29 11.15 7.99 2.58
N ASN A 30 10.64 8.34 1.40
CA ASN A 30 9.61 9.38 1.23
C ASN A 30 8.46 8.75 0.45
N LEU A 31 7.36 8.44 1.15
CA LEU A 31 6.30 7.59 0.65
C LEU A 31 5.04 8.43 0.43
N PRO A 32 4.51 8.54 -0.80
CA PRO A 32 3.22 9.17 -1.02
C PRO A 32 2.09 8.30 -0.43
N GLU A 33 0.87 8.85 -0.38
CA GLU A 33 -0.33 8.07 -0.05
C GLU A 33 -0.59 6.97 -1.10
N LYS A 34 -1.33 5.93 -0.70
CA LYS A 34 -1.76 4.82 -1.58
C LYS A 34 -0.58 4.05 -2.21
N LYS A 35 0.61 4.09 -1.60
CA LYS A 35 1.83 3.39 -2.02
C LYS A 35 1.87 1.98 -1.41
N PRO A 36 2.12 0.92 -2.21
CA PRO A 36 2.41 -0.42 -1.69
C PRO A 36 3.74 -0.45 -0.94
N LEU A 37 3.77 -1.18 0.18
CA LEU A 37 4.90 -1.28 1.09
C LEU A 37 5.24 -2.73 1.38
N GLY A 38 6.54 -3.02 1.40
CA GLY A 38 7.11 -4.30 1.81
C GLY A 38 7.77 -4.23 3.18
N VAL A 39 8.06 -5.40 3.77
CA VAL A 39 8.69 -5.50 5.09
C VAL A 39 10.09 -6.09 4.92
N VAL A 40 11.10 -5.36 5.37
CA VAL A 40 12.49 -5.85 5.39
C VAL A 40 12.61 -6.92 6.47
N THR A 41 12.75 -8.18 6.06
CA THR A 41 12.80 -9.36 6.95
C THR A 41 13.86 -9.24 8.04
N ALA A 42 15.04 -8.72 7.70
CA ALA A 42 16.16 -8.59 8.63
C ALA A 42 15.90 -7.60 9.78
N SER A 43 15.06 -6.57 9.56
CA SER A 43 14.84 -5.50 10.54
C SER A 43 13.41 -5.39 11.05
N GLY A 44 12.45 -6.00 10.36
CA GLY A 44 11.00 -5.81 10.57
C GLY A 44 10.50 -4.42 10.18
N LYS A 45 11.36 -3.55 9.63
CA LYS A 45 10.98 -2.20 9.20
C LYS A 45 10.33 -2.23 7.83
N VAL A 46 9.52 -1.22 7.57
CA VAL A 46 8.70 -1.11 6.37
C VAL A 46 9.34 -0.14 5.37
N VAL A 47 9.33 -0.51 4.10
CA VAL A 47 9.91 0.26 2.98
C VAL A 47 8.95 0.25 1.79
N ALA A 48 9.20 1.10 0.78
CA ALA A 48 8.52 0.98 -0.50
C ALA A 48 8.65 -0.45 -1.05
N TRP A 49 7.53 -1.01 -1.53
CA TRP A 49 7.54 -2.29 -2.23
C TRP A 49 8.43 -2.21 -3.47
N ASP A 50 9.29 -3.22 -3.62
CA ASP A 50 10.19 -3.36 -4.77
C ASP A 50 10.19 -4.82 -5.23
N PRO A 51 9.53 -5.14 -6.36
CA PRO A 51 9.41 -6.52 -6.84
C PRO A 51 10.75 -7.14 -7.29
N ALA A 52 11.82 -6.35 -7.43
CA ALA A 52 13.16 -6.85 -7.75
C ALA A 52 14.03 -7.05 -6.49
N GLY A 53 13.51 -6.71 -5.30
CA GLY A 53 14.20 -6.93 -4.04
C GLY A 53 14.30 -8.41 -3.64
N ASP A 54 15.15 -8.68 -2.66
CA ASP A 54 15.44 -10.02 -2.13
C ASP A 54 15.47 -10.07 -0.59
N ASP A 55 14.96 -9.03 0.08
CA ASP A 55 15.01 -8.88 1.53
C ASP A 55 13.62 -8.86 2.21
N GLY A 56 12.58 -9.28 1.50
CA GLY A 56 11.17 -9.27 1.92
C GLY A 56 10.37 -8.08 1.39
N ARG A 57 11.02 -7.08 0.79
CA ARG A 57 10.34 -5.94 0.16
C ARG A 57 9.64 -6.29 -1.16
N GLU A 58 9.89 -7.47 -1.70
CA GLU A 58 9.31 -8.00 -2.94
C GLU A 58 7.85 -8.41 -2.81
N VAL A 59 7.36 -8.63 -1.58
CA VAL A 59 5.95 -8.87 -1.29
C VAL A 59 5.35 -7.62 -0.63
N ALA A 60 4.29 -7.08 -1.21
CA ALA A 60 3.59 -5.94 -0.63
C ALA A 60 2.67 -6.43 0.49
N VAL A 61 2.88 -5.91 1.70
CA VAL A 61 2.13 -6.29 2.91
C VAL A 61 1.22 -5.17 3.40
N TYR A 62 1.60 -3.92 3.15
CA TYR A 62 0.85 -2.74 3.59
C TYR A 62 0.65 -1.74 2.46
N ILE A 63 -0.28 -0.80 2.65
CA ILE A 63 -0.45 0.38 1.79
C ILE A 63 -0.40 1.63 2.67
N THR A 64 0.25 2.71 2.23
CA THR A 64 0.23 3.98 2.96
C THR A 64 -1.17 4.59 2.99
N ALA A 65 -1.66 4.93 4.19
CA ALA A 65 -2.95 5.61 4.36
C ALA A 65 -2.87 7.12 4.04
N TYR A 66 -1.67 7.70 4.19
CA TYR A 66 -1.35 9.11 3.93
C TYR A 66 0.14 9.21 3.57
N ALA A 67 0.60 10.37 3.12
CA ALA A 67 2.02 10.58 2.81
C ALA A 67 2.89 10.54 4.07
N VAL A 68 4.00 9.80 4.03
CA VAL A 68 4.92 9.62 5.15
C VAL A 68 6.34 10.01 4.71
N ASP A 69 6.92 10.97 5.41
CA ASP A 69 8.32 11.37 5.25
C ASP A 69 9.17 10.76 6.39
N ALA A 70 10.04 9.82 6.02
CA ALA A 70 11.03 9.19 6.89
C ALA A 70 12.46 9.54 6.43
N THR A 71 12.67 10.66 5.72
CA THR A 71 14.00 11.05 5.22
C THR A 71 15.00 11.34 6.33
N GLY A 72 14.53 11.91 7.45
CA GLY A 72 15.36 12.29 8.59
C GLY A 72 15.65 11.18 9.61
N GLY A 73 15.04 10.01 9.48
CA GLY A 73 15.17 8.91 10.44
C GLY A 73 14.02 7.91 10.34
N ASP A 74 14.11 6.82 11.11
CA ASP A 74 12.99 5.88 11.21
C ASP A 74 11.74 6.61 11.74
N GLN A 75 10.61 6.41 11.07
CA GLN A 75 9.38 7.12 11.39
C GLN A 75 8.24 6.14 11.64
N GLN A 76 7.49 6.34 12.73
CA GLN A 76 6.27 5.58 12.96
C GLN A 76 5.11 6.18 12.17
N ALA A 77 4.35 5.33 11.50
CA ALA A 77 3.18 5.73 10.72
C ALA A 77 2.09 4.66 10.74
N GLN A 78 0.84 5.10 10.59
CA GLN A 78 -0.31 4.24 10.39
C GLN A 78 -0.39 3.86 8.91
N VAL A 79 -0.45 2.55 8.66
CA VAL A 79 -0.56 1.97 7.31
C VAL A 79 -1.76 1.05 7.26
N ILE A 80 -2.33 0.88 6.07
CA ILE A 80 -3.43 -0.04 5.81
C ILE A 80 -2.87 -1.47 5.78
N LYS A 81 -3.50 -2.37 6.55
CA LYS A 81 -3.12 -3.79 6.68
C LYS A 81 -4.08 -4.74 5.97
N THR A 82 -5.35 -4.35 5.80
CA THR A 82 -6.39 -5.20 5.25
C THR A 82 -7.33 -4.39 4.37
N GLY A 83 -8.07 -5.05 3.48
CA GLY A 83 -9.14 -4.45 2.68
C GLY A 83 -8.95 -4.68 1.18
N THR A 84 -9.93 -4.20 0.41
CA THR A 84 -9.98 -4.38 -1.04
C THR A 84 -9.99 -3.02 -1.74
N PHE A 85 -8.98 -2.78 -2.57
CA PHE A 85 -8.71 -1.45 -3.14
C PHE A 85 -8.67 -1.45 -4.67
N ASN A 86 -8.91 -0.29 -5.26
CA ASN A 86 -8.81 -0.09 -6.69
C ASN A 86 -7.34 -0.05 -7.16
N PRO A 87 -6.88 -0.99 -8.01
CA PRO A 87 -5.51 -1.03 -8.50
C PRO A 87 -5.10 0.19 -9.35
N GLU A 88 -6.04 0.93 -9.93
CA GLU A 88 -5.77 2.14 -10.72
C GLU A 88 -5.43 3.36 -9.87
N GLN A 89 -5.88 3.37 -8.62
CA GLN A 89 -5.63 4.44 -7.65
C GLN A 89 -4.37 4.18 -6.81
N VAL A 90 -3.81 2.97 -6.88
CA VAL A 90 -2.58 2.59 -6.18
C VAL A 90 -1.37 3.24 -6.85
N VAL A 91 -0.50 3.87 -6.05
CA VAL A 91 0.72 4.51 -6.51
C VAL A 91 1.84 3.48 -6.66
N TRP A 92 1.88 2.81 -7.80
CA TRP A 92 2.90 1.80 -8.10
C TRP A 92 4.31 2.41 -8.26
N PRO A 93 5.39 1.68 -7.95
CA PRO A 93 6.74 2.10 -8.32
C PRO A 93 6.91 2.11 -9.86
N VAL A 94 7.76 3.01 -10.34
CA VAL A 94 8.14 3.07 -11.75
C VAL A 94 8.73 1.73 -12.17
N GLY A 95 8.34 1.26 -13.36
CA GLY A 95 8.85 -0.01 -13.92
C GLY A 95 8.10 -1.26 -13.46
N ALA A 96 7.16 -1.18 -12.52
CA ALA A 96 6.34 -2.34 -12.14
C ALA A 96 5.47 -2.83 -13.30
N THR A 97 5.65 -4.10 -13.67
CA THR A 97 4.88 -4.78 -14.73
C THR A 97 3.46 -5.12 -14.27
N ALA A 98 2.54 -5.35 -15.22
CA ALA A 98 1.18 -5.76 -14.89
C ALA A 98 1.11 -7.05 -14.06
N ALA A 99 1.95 -8.04 -14.39
CA ALA A 99 2.03 -9.29 -13.65
C ALA A 99 2.49 -9.08 -12.19
N GLN A 100 3.50 -8.23 -11.98
CA GLN A 100 3.99 -7.90 -10.63
C GLN A 100 2.92 -7.18 -9.81
N LYS A 101 2.15 -6.26 -10.43
CA LYS A 101 1.05 -5.55 -9.74
C LYS A 101 -0.06 -6.51 -9.29
N LEU A 102 -0.44 -7.46 -10.15
CA LEU A 102 -1.44 -8.49 -9.82
C LEU A 102 -0.95 -9.44 -8.72
N GLY A 103 0.34 -9.76 -8.72
CA GLY A 103 0.96 -10.63 -7.71
C GLY A 103 1.37 -9.93 -6.40
N ALA A 104 1.32 -8.59 -6.34
CA ALA A 104 1.98 -7.82 -5.28
C ALA A 104 1.52 -8.19 -3.86
N PHE A 105 0.21 -8.43 -3.69
CA PHE A 105 -0.43 -8.68 -2.39
C PHE A 105 -0.81 -10.15 -2.16
N VAL A 106 -0.35 -11.08 -3.01
CA VAL A 106 -0.66 -12.51 -2.87
C VAL A 106 -0.15 -13.02 -1.52
N GLY A 107 -1.04 -13.69 -0.77
CA GLY A 107 -0.74 -14.18 0.57
C GLY A 107 -0.94 -13.16 1.69
N THR A 108 -1.44 -11.96 1.38
CA THR A 108 -1.75 -10.92 2.36
C THR A 108 -3.26 -10.68 2.48
N PRO A 109 -3.74 -10.02 3.54
CA PRO A 109 -5.16 -9.67 3.69
C PRO A 109 -5.62 -8.51 2.80
N ILE A 110 -4.75 -8.02 1.91
CA ILE A 110 -5.05 -6.93 0.97
C ILE A 110 -5.39 -7.55 -0.38
N SER A 111 -6.51 -7.13 -0.97
CA SER A 111 -6.94 -7.54 -2.30
C SER A 111 -7.06 -6.33 -3.23
N LEU A 112 -6.91 -6.57 -4.53
CA LEU A 112 -7.07 -5.56 -5.56
C LEU A 112 -8.22 -5.92 -6.48
N GLN A 113 -9.18 -5.01 -6.63
CA GLN A 113 -10.34 -5.20 -7.48
C GLN A 113 -10.76 -3.85 -8.07
N LEU A 114 -11.07 -3.83 -9.37
CA LEU A 114 -11.74 -2.68 -9.98
C LEU A 114 -13.15 -2.53 -9.40
N PRO A 115 -13.72 -1.32 -9.35
CA PRO A 115 -15.15 -1.18 -9.07
C PRO A 115 -15.98 -1.99 -10.07
N VAL A 116 -17.10 -2.51 -9.58
CA VAL A 116 -18.12 -3.21 -10.37
C VAL A 116 -19.41 -2.41 -10.44
#